data_AF-A0A2D6J1J5-F1
#
_entry.id   AF-A0A2D6J1J5-F1
#
_cell.length_a   1.000
_cell.length_b   1.000
_cell.length_c   1.000
_cell.angle_alpha   90.00
_cell.angle_beta   90.00
_cell.angle_gamma   90.00
#
_symmetry.space_group_name_H-M   'P 1'
#
loop_
_entity.id
_entity.type
_entity.pdbx_description
1 polymer ?
#
loop_
_entity_poly.entity_id
_entity_poly.type
_entity_poly.pdbx_seq_one_letter_code
_entity_poly.pdbx_strand_id
1 'polypeptide(L)' 'MGDKVRAKLRVLLNYWIEHNEKHSQEFREWVDQAKALGEVEVGAELLQAAQEMDKATKSLSRALKKLGE' A
#
# COMPACT_ATOMS: atom_id res chain seq x y z
N MET A 1 14.21 25.24 -8.98
CA MET A 1 12.79 24.85 -8.72
C MET A 1 12.60 23.33 -8.75
N GLY A 2 13.23 22.61 -9.69
CA GLY A 2 13.16 21.14 -9.78
C GLY A 2 13.66 20.36 -8.55
N ASP A 3 14.72 20.82 -7.88
CA ASP A 3 15.27 20.07 -6.73
C ASP A 3 14.33 20.03 -5.52
N LYS A 4 13.61 21.13 -5.25
CA LYS A 4 12.59 21.17 -4.20
C LYS A 4 11.43 20.21 -4.51
N VAL A 5 11.03 20.12 -5.78
CA VAL A 5 9.98 19.20 -6.23
C VAL A 5 10.44 17.75 -6.10
N ARG A 6 11.69 17.45 -6.50
CA ARG A 6 12.29 16.12 -6.37
C ARG A 6 12.38 15.67 -4.89
N ALA A 7 12.81 16.57 -4.01
CA ALA A 7 12.87 16.30 -2.57
C ALA A 7 11.48 16.02 -2.00
N LYS A 8 10.48 16.84 -2.35
CA LYS A 8 9.08 16.62 -1.94
C LYS A 8 8.54 15.28 -2.44
N LEU A 9 8.81 14.94 -3.71
CA LEU A 9 8.38 13.66 -4.29
C LEU A 9 9.01 12.47 -3.55
N ARG A 10 10.29 12.56 -3.16
CA ARG A 10 10.95 11.52 -2.37
C ARG A 10 10.28 11.31 -1.01
N VAL A 11 9.90 12.38 -0.32
CA VAL A 11 9.17 12.30 0.96
C VAL A 11 7.81 11.63 0.75
N LEU A 12 7.06 12.05 -0.28
CA LEU A 12 5.75 11.47 -0.59
C LEU A 12 5.82 9.98 -0.93
N LEU A 13 6.81 9.56 -1.71
CA LEU A 13 6.98 8.14 -2.07
C LEU A 13 7.22 7.26 -0.84
N ASN A 14 8.08 7.70 0.10
CA ASN A 14 8.28 6.97 1.36
C ASN A 14 6.99 6.91 2.18
N TYR A 15 6.30 8.05 2.33
CA TYR A 15 5.04 8.12 3.08
C TYR A 15 3.98 7.18 2.51
N TRP A 16 3.79 7.15 1.19
CA TRP A 16 2.82 6.27 0.55
C TRP A 16 3.19 4.79 0.66
N ILE A 17 4.47 4.43 0.58
CA ILE A 17 4.94 3.05 0.79
C ILE A 17 4.55 2.58 2.20
N GLU A 18 4.90 3.35 3.23
CA GLU A 18 4.59 3.02 4.62
C GLU A 18 3.07 2.94 4.87
N HIS A 19 2.31 3.90 4.34
CA HIS A 19 0.86 3.94 4.51
C HIS A 19 0.17 2.77 3.82
N ASN A 20 0.62 2.41 2.62
CA ASN A 20 0.10 1.26 1.88
C ASN A 20 0.39 -0.05 2.61
N GLU A 21 1.60 -0.23 3.16
CA GLU A 21 1.95 -1.42 3.95
C GLU A 21 1.05 -1.55 5.19
N LYS A 22 0.80 -0.44 5.90
CA LYS A 22 -0.12 -0.40 7.03
C LYS A 22 -1.54 -0.80 6.63
N HIS A 23 -2.08 -0.24 5.54
CA HIS A 23 -3.42 -0.59 5.07
C HIS A 23 -3.52 -2.04 4.57
N SER A 24 -2.51 -2.54 3.86
CA SER A 24 -2.46 -3.94 3.44
C SER A 24 -2.55 -4.88 4.64
N GLN A 25 -1.82 -4.58 5.72
CA GLN A 25 -1.88 -5.35 6.96
C GLN A 25 -3.25 -5.24 7.63
N GLU A 26 -3.78 -4.03 7.81
CA GLU A 26 -5.09 -3.80 8.44
C GLU A 26 -6.22 -4.54 7.70
N PHE A 27 -6.20 -4.51 6.37
CA PHE A 27 -7.17 -5.25 5.56
C PHE A 27 -7.07 -6.76 5.81
N ARG A 28 -5.85 -7.32 5.91
CA ARG A 28 -5.63 -8.74 6.23
C ARG A 28 -6.16 -9.13 7.60
N GLU A 29 -6.00 -8.28 8.60
CA GLU A 29 -6.56 -8.50 9.94
C GLU A 29 -8.10 -8.56 9.88
N TRP A 30 -8.73 -7.72 9.05
CA TRP A 30 -10.17 -7.73 8.85
C TRP A 30 -10.70 -8.88 7.99
N VAL A 31 -9.88 -9.51 7.14
CA VAL A 31 -10.26 -10.75 6.43
C VAL A 31 -10.68 -11.83 7.43
N ASP A 32 -9.93 -11.99 8.51
CA ASP A 32 -10.21 -13.01 9.51
C ASP A 32 -11.46 -12.67 10.33
N GLN A 33 -11.69 -11.38 10.60
CA GLN A 33 -12.93 -10.92 11.24
C GLN A 33 -14.15 -11.16 10.34
N ALA A 34 -14.07 -10.83 9.05
CA ALA A 34 -15.14 -11.05 8.08
C ALA A 34 -15.49 -12.55 7.98
N LYS A 35 -14.49 -13.42 7.93
CA LYS A 35 -14.70 -14.88 7.95
C LYS A 35 -15.39 -15.35 9.23
N ALA A 36 -15.01 -14.81 10.39
CA ALA A 36 -15.64 -15.15 11.68
C ALA A 36 -17.11 -14.73 11.75
N LEU A 37 -17.50 -13.69 11.00
CA LEU A 37 -18.89 -13.24 10.86
C LEU A 37 -19.69 -14.02 9.80
N GLY A 38 -19.06 -14.96 9.07
CA GLY A 38 -19.68 -15.67 7.96
C GLY A 38 -19.68 -14.89 6.63
N GLU A 39 -19.09 -13.70 6.60
CA GLU A 39 -19.02 -12.79 5.45
C GLU A 39 -17.82 -13.14 4.55
N VAL A 40 -17.83 -14.35 3.99
CA VAL A 40 -16.70 -14.90 3.24
C VAL A 40 -16.36 -14.08 1.99
N GLU A 41 -17.38 -13.60 1.27
CA GLU A 41 -17.19 -12.79 0.06
C GLU A 41 -16.60 -11.41 0.38
N VAL A 42 -17.04 -10.77 1.45
CA VAL A 42 -16.45 -9.51 1.94
C VAL A 42 -14.98 -9.73 2.33
N GLY A 43 -14.67 -10.83 3.01
CA GLY A 43 -13.29 -11.21 3.31
C GLY A 43 -12.42 -11.43 2.07
N ALA A 44 -12.99 -11.96 0.98
CA ALA A 44 -12.28 -12.12 -0.28
C ALA A 44 -11.95 -10.78 -0.93
N GLU A 45 -12.89 -9.83 -0.95
CA GLU A 45 -12.68 -8.46 -1.46
C GLU A 45 -11.63 -7.71 -0.63
N LEU A 46 -11.65 -7.83 0.71
CA LEU A 46 -10.60 -7.26 1.58
C LEU A 46 -9.22 -7.85 1.29
N LEU A 47 -9.15 -9.16 1.05
CA LEU A 47 -7.90 -9.82 0.70
C LEU A 47 -7.36 -9.31 -0.64
N GLN A 48 -8.24 -9.13 -1.63
CA GLN A 48 -7.89 -8.56 -2.93
C GLN A 48 -7.39 -7.12 -2.78
N ALA A 49 -8.09 -6.27 -2.03
CA ALA A 49 -7.68 -4.89 -1.79
C ALA A 49 -6.28 -4.82 -1.17
N ALA A 50 -5.97 -5.69 -0.22
CA ALA A 50 -4.63 -5.77 0.37
C ALA A 50 -3.55 -6.20 -0.63
N GLN A 51 -3.85 -7.15 -1.53
CA GLN A 51 -2.92 -7.56 -2.59
C GLN A 51 -2.69 -6.44 -3.62
N GLU A 52 -3.71 -5.66 -3.95
CA GLU A 52 -3.59 -4.49 -4.82
C GLU A 52 -2.73 -3.41 -4.17
N MET A 53 -2.90 -3.21 -2.87
CA MET A 53 -2.07 -2.32 -2.07
C MET A 53 -0.60 -2.72 -2.11
N ASP A 54 -0.27 -4.01 -1.95
CA ASP A 54 1.09 -4.53 -2.08
C ASP A 54 1.69 -4.30 -3.48
N LYS A 55 0.87 -4.45 -4.54
CA LYS A 55 1.29 -4.17 -5.93
C LYS A 55 1.59 -2.68 -6.12
N ALA A 56 0.79 -1.79 -5.52
CA ALA A 56 1.04 -0.37 -5.52
C ALA A 56 2.35 -0.05 -4.78
N THR A 57 2.58 -0.59 -3.58
CA THR A 57 3.82 -0.43 -2.80
C THR A 57 5.05 -0.85 -3.60
N LYS A 58 5.00 -1.99 -4.30
CA LYS A 58 6.11 -2.43 -5.18
C LYS A 58 6.38 -1.42 -6.30
N SER A 59 5.35 -0.83 -6.88
CA SER A 59 5.49 0.18 -7.94
C SER A 59 6.07 1.49 -7.42
N LEU A 60 5.61 1.95 -6.25
CA LEU A 60 6.15 3.12 -5.56
C LEU A 60 7.62 2.92 -5.15
N SER A 61 7.98 1.73 -4.67
CA SER A 61 9.37 1.39 -4.33
C SER A 61 10.30 1.46 -5.55
N ARG A 62 9.83 0.96 -6.71
CA ARG A 62 10.58 1.12 -7.97
C ARG A 62 10.70 2.58 -8.40
N ALA A 63 9.64 3.38 -8.23
CA ALA A 63 9.69 4.81 -8.51
C ALA A 63 10.68 5.55 -7.59
N LEU A 64 10.69 5.22 -6.30
CA LEU A 64 11.63 5.78 -5.32
C LEU A 64 13.08 5.45 -5.68
N LYS A 65 13.36 4.20 -6.05
CA LYS A 65 14.69 3.78 -6.52
C LYS A 65 15.15 4.59 -7.74
N LYS A 66 14.29 4.70 -8.76
CA LYS A 66 14.57 5.47 -9.98
C LYS A 66 14.71 6.99 -9.76
N LEU A 67 14.19 7.52 -8.65
CA LEU A 67 14.35 8.93 -8.28
C LEU A 67 15.69 9.21 -7.57
N GLY A 68 16.35 8.15 -7.08
CA GLY A 68 17.65 8.21 -6.40
C GLY A 68 18.84 7.72 -7.24
N GLU A 69 18.58 6.97 -8.32
CA GLU A 69 19.49 6.81 -9.48
C GLU A 69 19.60 8.13 -10.27
#